data_AF-A0A3M1HFV8-F1
#
_entry.id   AF-A0A3M1HFV8-F1
#
_cell.length_a   1.000
_cell.length_b   1.000
_cell.length_c   1.000
_cell.angle_alpha   90.00
_cell.angle_beta   90.00
_cell.angle_gamma   90.00
#
_symmetry.space_group_name_H-M   'P 1'
#
loop_
_entity.id
_entity.type
_entity.pdbx_description
1 polymer ?
#
loop_
_entity_poly.entity_id
_entity_poly.type
_entity_poly.pdbx_seq_one_letter_code
_entity_poly.pdbx_strand_id
1 'polypeptide(L)'
;MYPRKTMADFLGDRVIYRNLAPCDPSLPRLADVWQDVGLETFRIPRKTEPVYAAAVYRFLQTAQQQRGLPPLTHLLFVGDTPMNDGTSARNLGEYLPMRGFIGADRLSEPRQVKIDGPLMLANRWQALGDFLEWVREAGFPLNEQTALLLDLDKTTLGPRGRNDKVIDRARINAVRLTVEELLGDCFDEDAFRGVYDRLNQLQYHPFTRDNQDYLAYISLMAVGQIYPADRLWDDLDSGRLTGFHQFVTLCDARQRQMSDGLLSAHREVVTNLAKKDPTPFKSFRYREYHTTVALMDILPDDTPEADLLAGEITLAGEVVEISEQLASQGVLTFGLSDKPDEASLPRPEDAANGALPLHKITMKVVGGLGD
;
A
#
# COMPACT_ATOMS: atom_id res chain seq x y z
N MET A 1 0.81 19.60 -21.42
CA MET A 1 0.71 19.87 -19.98
C MET A 1 -0.19 18.81 -19.39
N TYR A 2 0.30 18.06 -18.40
CA TYR A 2 -0.45 16.97 -17.80
C TYR A 2 -1.54 17.51 -16.85
N PRO A 3 -2.74 16.89 -16.81
CA PRO A 3 -3.73 17.20 -15.79
C PRO A 3 -3.17 16.93 -14.39
N ARG A 4 -3.59 17.72 -13.41
CA ARG A 4 -3.22 17.56 -12.00
C ARG A 4 -4.44 17.23 -11.18
N LYS A 5 -4.32 16.23 -10.31
CA LYS A 5 -5.36 15.83 -9.36
C LYS A 5 -4.77 15.36 -8.04
N THR A 6 -5.62 15.28 -7.04
CA THR A 6 -5.40 14.52 -5.81
C THR A 6 -6.28 13.27 -5.84
N MET A 7 -5.98 12.25 -5.02
CA MET A 7 -6.91 11.13 -4.85
C MET A 7 -8.23 11.58 -4.19
N ALA A 8 -8.17 12.61 -3.35
CA ALA A 8 -9.33 13.21 -2.70
C ALA A 8 -10.30 13.85 -3.70
N ASP A 9 -9.87 14.20 -4.91
CA ASP A 9 -10.78 14.78 -5.93
C ASP A 9 -11.88 13.79 -6.34
N PHE A 10 -11.63 12.48 -6.27
CA PHE A 10 -12.60 11.42 -6.63
C PHE A 10 -12.92 10.45 -5.48
N LEU A 11 -12.21 10.53 -4.35
CA LEU A 11 -12.48 9.74 -3.14
C LEU A 11 -12.97 10.56 -1.94
N GLY A 12 -12.72 11.87 -1.93
CA GLY A 12 -12.74 12.67 -0.70
C GLY A 12 -11.84 12.04 0.37
N ASP A 13 -12.33 12.00 1.61
CA ASP A 13 -11.63 11.36 2.74
C ASP A 13 -12.04 9.89 2.94
N ARG A 14 -12.75 9.27 1.99
CA ARG A 14 -13.14 7.85 2.04
C ARG A 14 -11.96 6.93 1.68
N VAL A 15 -10.88 7.09 2.42
CA VAL A 15 -9.61 6.41 2.26
C VAL A 15 -9.29 5.63 3.53
N ILE A 16 -8.96 4.36 3.38
CA ILE A 16 -8.64 3.45 4.47
C ILE A 16 -7.22 2.91 4.28
N TYR A 17 -6.34 3.25 5.22
CA TYR A 17 -4.99 2.70 5.31
C TYR A 17 -4.97 1.44 6.19
N ARG A 18 -3.78 0.84 6.35
CA ARG A 18 -3.56 -0.45 7.05
C ARG A 18 -4.29 -0.58 8.38
N ASN A 19 -4.35 0.49 9.17
CA ASN A 19 -4.90 0.43 10.53
C ASN A 19 -6.44 0.33 10.57
N LEU A 20 -7.11 0.34 9.41
CA LEU A 20 -8.58 0.32 9.31
C LEU A 20 -9.25 1.43 10.12
N ALA A 21 -8.64 2.62 10.08
CA ALA A 21 -9.20 3.87 10.57
C ALA A 21 -9.44 4.76 9.35
N PRO A 22 -10.68 4.85 8.84
CA PRO A 22 -10.98 5.72 7.70
C PRO A 22 -10.52 7.16 7.94
N CYS A 23 -10.03 7.82 6.89
CA CYS A 23 -9.62 9.23 6.98
C CYS A 23 -10.84 10.16 7.18
N ASP A 24 -12.02 9.75 6.71
CA ASP A 24 -13.30 10.39 7.01
C ASP A 24 -13.67 10.14 8.49
N PRO A 25 -13.62 11.17 9.35
CA PRO A 25 -13.83 11.01 10.79
C PRO A 25 -15.29 10.70 11.15
N SER A 26 -16.22 10.80 10.20
CA SER A 26 -17.62 10.43 10.41
C SER A 26 -17.84 8.92 10.34
N LEU A 27 -16.87 8.14 9.83
CA LEU A 27 -16.94 6.70 9.74
C LEU A 27 -16.32 6.03 10.98
N PRO A 28 -16.83 4.85 11.39
CA PRO A 28 -16.25 4.13 12.50
C PRO A 28 -14.86 3.60 12.14
N ARG A 29 -14.02 3.42 13.16
CA ARG A 29 -12.71 2.79 13.04
C ARG A 29 -12.79 1.33 13.46
N LEU A 30 -11.81 0.51 13.08
CA LEU A 30 -11.71 -0.87 13.57
C LEU A 30 -11.75 -0.94 15.11
N ALA A 31 -11.13 0.02 15.79
CA ALA A 31 -11.16 0.11 17.26
C ALA A 31 -12.59 0.19 17.83
N ASP A 32 -13.54 0.71 17.06
CA ASP A 32 -14.94 0.88 17.47
C ASP A 32 -15.80 -0.35 17.11
N VAL A 33 -15.39 -1.12 16.09
CA VAL A 33 -16.22 -2.21 15.52
C VAL A 33 -15.58 -3.60 15.53
N TRP A 34 -14.40 -3.77 16.12
CA TRP A 34 -13.65 -5.04 16.03
C TRP A 34 -14.46 -6.26 16.52
N GLN A 35 -15.28 -6.10 17.56
CA GLN A 35 -16.16 -7.17 18.05
C GLN A 35 -17.28 -7.47 17.06
N ASP A 36 -17.93 -6.43 16.52
CA ASP A 36 -19.03 -6.54 15.56
C ASP A 36 -18.60 -7.24 14.26
N VAL A 37 -17.34 -7.07 13.86
CA VAL A 37 -16.78 -7.70 12.65
C VAL A 37 -16.20 -9.09 12.92
N GLY A 38 -16.27 -9.59 14.16
CA GLY A 38 -15.96 -10.97 14.52
C GLY A 38 -14.53 -11.22 15.00
N LEU A 39 -13.79 -10.21 15.45
CA LEU A 39 -12.50 -10.43 16.11
C LEU A 39 -12.69 -10.83 17.59
N GLU A 40 -12.02 -11.90 18.02
CA GLU A 40 -12.00 -12.32 19.44
C GLU A 40 -11.17 -11.38 20.32
N THR A 41 -10.11 -10.82 19.73
CA THR A 41 -9.23 -9.83 20.37
C THR A 41 -8.88 -8.75 19.37
N PHE A 42 -8.72 -7.52 19.86
CA PHE A 42 -8.31 -6.41 19.01
C PHE A 42 -6.95 -6.69 18.36
N ARG A 43 -6.94 -6.70 17.03
CA ARG A 43 -5.76 -6.74 16.17
C ARG A 43 -6.10 -6.11 14.83
N ILE A 44 -5.09 -5.63 14.13
CA ILE A 44 -5.26 -5.16 12.75
C ILE A 44 -5.16 -6.38 11.81
N PRO A 45 -6.22 -6.73 11.07
CA PRO A 45 -6.17 -7.85 10.13
C PRO A 45 -5.45 -7.48 8.83
N ARG A 46 -4.84 -8.47 8.18
CA ARG A 46 -4.26 -8.30 6.84
C ARG A 46 -5.36 -8.16 5.80
N LYS A 47 -5.06 -7.43 4.71
CA LYS A 47 -5.95 -7.16 3.57
C LYS A 47 -6.59 -8.42 2.95
N THR A 48 -5.89 -9.56 3.04
CA THR A 48 -6.30 -10.86 2.50
C THR A 48 -7.10 -11.72 3.48
N GLU A 49 -7.30 -11.28 4.73
CA GLU A 49 -8.10 -12.01 5.72
C GLU A 49 -9.59 -11.67 5.57
N PRO A 50 -10.52 -12.63 5.75
CA PRO A 50 -11.97 -12.37 5.65
C PRO A 50 -12.46 -11.27 6.60
N VAL A 51 -11.89 -11.17 7.80
CA VAL A 51 -12.27 -10.16 8.79
C VAL A 51 -11.87 -8.73 8.39
N TYR A 52 -10.86 -8.56 7.51
CA TYR A 52 -10.59 -7.26 6.90
C TYR A 52 -11.77 -6.84 6.00
N ALA A 53 -12.28 -7.77 5.17
CA ALA A 53 -13.44 -7.51 4.33
C ALA A 53 -14.70 -7.20 5.17
N ALA A 54 -14.90 -7.88 6.29
CA ALA A 54 -15.97 -7.58 7.24
C ALA A 54 -15.93 -6.12 7.74
N ALA A 55 -14.75 -5.63 8.11
CA ALA A 55 -14.56 -4.26 8.55
C ALA A 55 -14.79 -3.24 7.42
N VAL A 56 -14.20 -3.46 6.24
CA VAL A 56 -14.42 -2.60 5.08
C VAL A 56 -15.90 -2.56 4.70
N TYR A 57 -16.59 -3.70 4.66
CA TYR A 57 -18.01 -3.76 4.37
C TYR A 57 -18.85 -2.98 5.40
N ARG A 58 -18.51 -3.07 6.70
CA ARG A 58 -19.15 -2.26 7.75
C ARG A 58 -18.99 -0.76 7.48
N PHE A 59 -17.81 -0.32 7.05
CA PHE A 59 -17.55 1.08 6.71
C PHE A 59 -18.35 1.54 5.49
N LEU A 60 -18.44 0.70 4.45
CA LEU A 60 -19.28 0.97 3.27
C LEU A 60 -20.75 1.11 3.64
N GLN A 61 -21.26 0.25 4.51
CA GLN A 61 -22.65 0.32 4.99
C GLN A 61 -22.91 1.64 5.73
N THR A 62 -22.02 2.05 6.63
CA THR A 62 -22.16 3.32 7.34
C THR A 62 -22.08 4.51 6.40
N ALA A 63 -21.12 4.52 5.46
CA ALA A 63 -21.00 5.58 4.46
C ALA A 63 -22.26 5.68 3.58
N GLN A 64 -22.82 4.54 3.14
CA GLN A 64 -24.04 4.53 2.34
C GLN A 64 -25.26 5.03 3.15
N GLN A 65 -25.37 4.65 4.43
CA GLN A 65 -26.43 5.14 5.31
C GLN A 65 -26.35 6.66 5.50
N GLN A 66 -25.14 7.21 5.66
CA GLN A 66 -24.92 8.66 5.77
C GLN A 66 -25.32 9.42 4.50
N ARG A 67 -25.22 8.80 3.32
CA ARG A 67 -25.70 9.38 2.06
C ARG A 67 -27.24 9.46 1.99
N GLY A 68 -27.96 8.75 2.86
CA GLY A 68 -29.43 8.69 2.84
C GLY A 68 -29.98 7.97 1.59
N LEU A 69 -29.18 7.13 0.96
CA LEU A 69 -29.49 6.43 -0.29
C LEU A 69 -29.83 4.95 -0.02
N PRO A 70 -30.43 4.23 -1.00
CA PRO A 70 -30.73 2.81 -0.84
C PRO A 70 -29.48 1.98 -0.51
N PRO A 71 -29.63 0.82 0.17
CA PRO A 71 -28.49 -0.05 0.48
C PRO A 71 -27.69 -0.45 -0.76
N LEU A 72 -26.38 -0.65 -0.55
CA LEU A 72 -25.51 -1.21 -1.59
C LEU A 72 -25.95 -2.64 -1.92
N THR A 73 -25.85 -2.97 -3.19
CA THR A 73 -26.22 -4.28 -3.74
C THR A 73 -25.08 -4.90 -4.54
N HIS A 74 -24.12 -4.10 -5.01
CA HIS A 74 -23.01 -4.56 -5.85
C HIS A 74 -21.70 -3.86 -5.47
N LEU A 75 -20.60 -4.56 -5.67
CA LEU A 75 -19.25 -4.06 -5.48
C LEU A 75 -18.44 -4.16 -6.77
N LEU A 76 -17.68 -3.12 -7.06
CA LEU A 76 -16.60 -3.13 -8.03
C LEU A 76 -15.27 -3.00 -7.28
N PHE A 77 -14.25 -3.71 -7.75
CA PHE A 77 -12.91 -3.64 -7.19
C PHE A 77 -11.88 -3.39 -8.29
N VAL A 78 -10.89 -2.53 -8.05
CA VAL A 78 -9.75 -2.31 -8.95
C VAL A 78 -8.45 -2.44 -8.16
N GLY A 79 -7.52 -3.27 -8.63
CA GLY A 79 -6.21 -3.48 -8.00
C GLY A 79 -5.13 -3.92 -8.98
N ASP A 80 -3.92 -4.22 -8.48
CA ASP A 80 -2.77 -4.57 -9.32
C ASP A 80 -2.28 -6.01 -9.18
N THR A 81 -2.56 -6.68 -8.05
CA THR A 81 -2.07 -8.03 -7.78
C THR A 81 -3.17 -9.10 -7.69
N PRO A 82 -3.07 -10.20 -8.46
CA PRO A 82 -4.05 -11.29 -8.34
C PRO A 82 -4.06 -11.93 -6.95
N MET A 83 -2.90 -11.97 -6.29
CA MET A 83 -2.74 -12.63 -5.00
C MET A 83 -3.29 -11.80 -3.83
N ASN A 84 -2.93 -10.51 -3.70
CA ASN A 84 -3.42 -9.70 -2.58
C ASN A 84 -4.79 -9.08 -2.91
N ASP A 85 -4.86 -8.32 -3.99
CA ASP A 85 -6.09 -7.60 -4.37
C ASP A 85 -7.18 -8.55 -4.85
N GLY A 86 -6.82 -9.56 -5.64
CA GLY A 86 -7.75 -10.60 -6.05
C GLY A 86 -8.35 -11.37 -4.87
N THR A 87 -7.55 -11.66 -3.84
CA THR A 87 -8.07 -12.29 -2.60
C THR A 87 -8.95 -11.32 -1.81
N SER A 88 -8.55 -10.06 -1.67
CA SER A 88 -9.34 -9.03 -0.98
C SER A 88 -10.70 -8.81 -1.64
N ALA A 89 -10.72 -8.71 -2.97
CA ALA A 89 -11.92 -8.60 -3.77
C ALA A 89 -12.84 -9.82 -3.55
N ARG A 90 -12.30 -11.05 -3.63
CA ARG A 90 -13.09 -12.27 -3.38
C ARG A 90 -13.69 -12.31 -1.97
N ASN A 91 -12.93 -11.94 -0.94
CA ASN A 91 -13.45 -11.87 0.43
C ASN A 91 -14.60 -10.85 0.57
N LEU A 92 -14.51 -9.70 -0.10
CA LEU A 92 -15.61 -8.72 -0.16
C LEU A 92 -16.82 -9.27 -0.94
N GLY A 93 -16.56 -10.12 -1.94
CA GLY A 93 -17.58 -10.83 -2.72
C GLY A 93 -18.45 -11.80 -1.92
N GLU A 94 -18.05 -12.17 -0.70
CA GLU A 94 -18.88 -12.96 0.22
C GLU A 94 -20.05 -12.15 0.82
N TYR A 95 -19.99 -10.81 0.75
CA TYR A 95 -21.03 -9.93 1.31
C TYR A 95 -22.03 -9.44 0.25
N LEU A 96 -21.54 -9.12 -0.95
CA LEU A 96 -22.34 -8.62 -2.07
C LEU A 96 -21.76 -9.15 -3.40
N PRO A 97 -22.59 -9.35 -4.43
CA PRO A 97 -22.12 -9.60 -5.79
C PRO A 97 -21.01 -8.63 -6.21
N MET A 98 -19.88 -9.18 -6.65
CA MET A 98 -18.66 -8.42 -6.89
C MET A 98 -18.05 -8.73 -8.27
N ARG A 99 -17.51 -7.69 -8.90
CA ARG A 99 -16.67 -7.77 -10.10
C ARG A 99 -15.37 -7.02 -9.85
N GLY A 100 -14.24 -7.63 -10.14
CA GLY A 100 -12.92 -7.05 -9.91
C GLY A 100 -12.12 -6.93 -11.20
N PHE A 101 -11.32 -5.87 -11.30
CA PHE A 101 -10.26 -5.72 -12.28
C PHE A 101 -8.92 -5.78 -11.58
N ILE A 102 -8.00 -6.57 -12.12
CA ILE A 102 -6.61 -6.65 -11.67
C ILE A 102 -5.70 -6.35 -12.87
N GLY A 103 -4.98 -5.22 -12.80
CA GLY A 103 -4.17 -4.71 -13.91
C GLY A 103 -2.68 -4.63 -13.60
N ALA A 104 -1.84 -4.97 -14.57
CA ALA A 104 -0.42 -4.65 -14.53
C ALA A 104 0.12 -4.52 -15.95
N ASP A 105 0.74 -3.39 -16.29
CA ASP A 105 1.30 -3.22 -17.64
C ASP A 105 2.45 -4.20 -17.89
N ARG A 106 2.32 -4.97 -18.98
CA ARG A 106 3.39 -5.84 -19.49
C ARG A 106 3.62 -5.54 -20.96
N LEU A 107 4.24 -4.39 -21.22
CA LEU A 107 4.34 -3.83 -22.58
C LEU A 107 5.13 -4.72 -23.56
N SER A 108 5.99 -5.62 -23.05
CA SER A 108 6.71 -6.61 -23.85
C SER A 108 5.87 -7.82 -24.28
N GLU A 109 4.67 -7.99 -23.74
CA GLU A 109 3.73 -9.07 -24.06
C GLU A 109 2.58 -8.51 -24.92
N PRO A 110 1.93 -9.31 -25.79
CA PRO A 110 0.71 -8.88 -26.48
C PRO A 110 -0.41 -8.56 -25.48
N ARG A 111 -1.29 -7.61 -25.82
CA ARG A 111 -2.46 -7.28 -24.96
C ARG A 111 -3.27 -8.55 -24.69
N GLN A 112 -3.55 -8.81 -23.42
CA GLN A 112 -4.29 -9.96 -22.96
C GLN A 112 -5.25 -9.57 -21.83
N VAL A 113 -6.47 -10.11 -21.93
CA VAL A 113 -7.48 -10.10 -20.89
C VAL A 113 -7.89 -11.55 -20.62
N LYS A 114 -8.04 -11.90 -19.34
CA LYS A 114 -8.54 -13.21 -18.89
C LYS A 114 -9.60 -13.01 -17.81
N ILE A 115 -10.73 -13.69 -17.96
CA ILE A 115 -11.73 -13.78 -16.88
C ILE A 115 -11.42 -15.00 -16.00
N ASP A 116 -11.35 -14.78 -14.69
CA ASP A 116 -11.13 -15.78 -13.66
C ASP A 116 -12.19 -15.65 -12.55
N GLY A 117 -13.36 -16.24 -12.79
CA GLY A 117 -14.52 -16.11 -11.91
C GLY A 117 -15.03 -14.65 -11.88
N PRO A 118 -15.06 -13.99 -10.72
CA PRO A 118 -15.49 -12.59 -10.63
C PRO A 118 -14.40 -11.57 -11.02
N LEU A 119 -13.19 -12.02 -11.35
CA LEU A 119 -12.07 -11.13 -11.65
C LEU A 119 -11.76 -11.11 -13.15
N MET A 120 -11.50 -9.92 -13.67
CA MET A 120 -10.82 -9.70 -14.94
C MET A 120 -9.35 -9.41 -14.66
N LEU A 121 -8.45 -10.23 -15.21
CA LEU A 121 -7.01 -10.03 -15.16
C LEU A 121 -6.56 -9.46 -16.49
N ALA A 122 -5.84 -8.34 -16.48
CA ALA A 122 -5.35 -7.70 -17.69
C ALA A 122 -3.88 -7.29 -17.58
N ASN A 123 -3.18 -7.37 -18.71
CA ASN A 123 -1.79 -6.91 -18.80
C ASN A 123 -1.64 -5.49 -19.36
N ARG A 124 -2.75 -4.73 -19.40
CA ARG A 124 -2.85 -3.33 -19.81
C ARG A 124 -3.83 -2.61 -18.90
N TRP A 125 -3.46 -1.45 -18.35
CA TRP A 125 -4.41 -0.62 -17.61
C TRP A 125 -5.56 -0.11 -18.48
N GLN A 126 -5.34 0.09 -19.78
CA GLN A 126 -6.41 0.45 -20.74
C GLN A 126 -7.52 -0.59 -20.85
N ALA A 127 -7.33 -1.82 -20.36
CA ALA A 127 -8.39 -2.82 -20.29
C ALA A 127 -9.44 -2.53 -19.19
N LEU A 128 -9.29 -1.46 -18.41
CA LEU A 128 -10.36 -0.94 -17.56
C LEU A 128 -11.62 -0.61 -18.37
N GLY A 129 -11.48 -0.19 -19.64
CA GLY A 129 -12.60 0.01 -20.56
C GLY A 129 -13.37 -1.29 -20.79
N ASP A 130 -12.65 -2.34 -21.22
CA ASP A 130 -13.18 -3.70 -21.42
C ASP A 130 -13.86 -4.23 -20.14
N PHE A 131 -13.29 -3.92 -18.96
CA PHE A 131 -13.89 -4.28 -17.68
C PHE A 131 -15.25 -3.64 -17.46
N LEU A 132 -15.40 -2.34 -17.72
CA LEU A 132 -16.70 -1.68 -17.59
C LEU A 132 -17.72 -2.21 -18.60
N GLU A 133 -17.30 -2.58 -19.81
CA GLU A 133 -18.18 -3.26 -20.78
C GLU A 133 -18.64 -4.61 -20.24
N TRP A 134 -17.72 -5.44 -19.77
CA TRP A 134 -18.04 -6.74 -19.18
C TRP A 134 -18.99 -6.64 -17.97
N VAL A 135 -18.80 -5.64 -17.11
CA VAL A 135 -19.67 -5.36 -15.96
C VAL A 135 -21.09 -4.99 -16.43
N ARG A 136 -21.22 -4.15 -17.47
CA ARG A 136 -22.53 -3.77 -18.04
C ARG A 136 -23.23 -4.95 -18.72
N GLU A 137 -22.51 -5.76 -19.49
CA GLU A 137 -23.04 -6.96 -20.13
C GLU A 137 -23.53 -7.99 -19.10
N ALA A 138 -22.86 -8.07 -17.95
CA ALA A 138 -23.28 -8.88 -16.82
C ALA A 138 -24.49 -8.30 -16.05
N GLY A 139 -25.00 -7.14 -16.44
CA GLY A 139 -26.17 -6.49 -15.84
C GLY A 139 -25.91 -5.87 -14.47
N PHE A 140 -24.66 -5.60 -14.10
CA PHE A 140 -24.35 -4.91 -12.85
C PHE A 140 -24.83 -3.45 -12.94
N PRO A 141 -25.58 -2.95 -11.95
CA PRO A 141 -25.92 -1.53 -11.90
C PRO A 141 -24.64 -0.70 -11.68
N LEU A 142 -24.60 0.48 -12.27
CA LEU A 142 -23.55 1.48 -12.08
C LEU A 142 -24.20 2.77 -11.56
N ASN A 143 -24.79 2.69 -10.37
CA ASN A 143 -25.61 3.75 -9.78
C ASN A 143 -25.41 3.84 -8.25
N GLU A 144 -26.31 4.54 -7.55
CA GLU A 144 -26.25 4.75 -6.10
C GLU A 144 -26.21 3.47 -5.25
N GLN A 145 -26.56 2.32 -5.81
CA GLN A 145 -26.56 1.02 -5.12
C GLN A 145 -25.25 0.25 -5.33
N THR A 146 -24.23 0.87 -5.91
CA THR A 146 -22.93 0.26 -6.19
C THR A 146 -21.82 1.00 -5.48
N ALA A 147 -20.84 0.26 -4.98
CA ALA A 147 -19.59 0.84 -4.49
C ALA A 147 -18.40 0.41 -5.34
N LEU A 148 -17.49 1.35 -5.61
CA LEU A 148 -16.20 1.13 -6.25
C LEU A 148 -15.11 1.21 -5.20
N LEU A 149 -14.39 0.11 -5.01
CA LEU A 149 -13.21 0.05 -4.16
C LEU A 149 -11.95 0.07 -5.02
N LEU A 150 -11.05 0.99 -4.72
CA LEU A 150 -9.77 1.14 -5.41
C LEU A 150 -8.65 0.77 -4.45
N ASP A 151 -7.79 -0.15 -4.86
CA ASP A 151 -6.45 -0.19 -4.29
C ASP A 151 -5.69 1.10 -4.64
N LEU A 152 -4.85 1.59 -3.73
CA LEU A 152 -4.11 2.83 -3.95
C LEU A 152 -2.71 2.57 -4.49
N ASP A 153 -1.85 1.89 -3.72
CA ASP A 153 -0.43 1.73 -4.03
C ASP A 153 -0.23 0.80 -5.21
N LYS A 154 0.41 1.29 -6.27
CA LYS A 154 0.63 0.55 -7.53
C LYS A 154 -0.63 0.26 -8.34
N THR A 155 -1.76 0.85 -7.96
CA THR A 155 -3.01 0.82 -8.72
C THR A 155 -3.42 2.25 -9.08
N THR A 156 -3.86 3.04 -8.09
CA THR A 156 -4.30 4.43 -8.28
C THR A 156 -3.12 5.37 -8.44
N LEU A 157 -2.11 5.24 -7.57
CA LEU A 157 -0.82 5.94 -7.70
C LEU A 157 0.27 4.96 -8.12
N GLY A 158 1.15 5.39 -9.03
CA GLY A 158 2.26 4.59 -9.53
C GLY A 158 1.86 3.25 -10.14
N PRO A 159 0.94 3.21 -11.13
CA PRO A 159 0.39 1.98 -11.69
C PRO A 159 1.44 0.91 -12.00
N ARG A 160 1.17 -0.34 -11.56
CA ARG A 160 2.06 -1.49 -11.72
C ARG A 160 2.47 -1.69 -13.17
N GLY A 161 3.76 -1.87 -13.38
CA GLY A 161 4.35 -2.12 -14.70
C GLY A 161 4.57 -0.85 -15.53
N ARG A 162 4.05 0.30 -15.06
CA ARG A 162 4.17 1.60 -15.74
C ARG A 162 4.99 2.59 -14.91
N ASN A 163 4.64 2.79 -13.64
CA ASN A 163 5.24 3.82 -12.77
C ASN A 163 5.60 3.31 -11.35
N ASP A 164 5.35 2.04 -11.03
CA ASP A 164 5.51 1.49 -9.68
C ASP A 164 6.95 1.49 -9.16
N LYS A 165 7.94 1.52 -10.06
CA LYS A 165 9.37 1.59 -9.67
C LYS A 165 9.72 2.86 -8.92
N VAL A 166 8.98 3.96 -9.13
CA VAL A 166 9.21 5.21 -8.42
C VAL A 166 8.76 5.10 -6.96
N ILE A 167 7.66 4.37 -6.70
CA ILE A 167 7.20 4.04 -5.34
C ILE A 167 8.25 3.18 -4.62
N ASP A 168 8.79 2.16 -5.29
CA ASP A 168 9.84 1.31 -4.71
C ASP A 168 11.11 2.13 -4.41
N ARG A 169 11.49 3.05 -5.31
CA ARG A 169 12.61 3.98 -5.09
C ARG A 169 12.38 4.89 -3.89
N ALA A 170 11.18 5.45 -3.70
CA ALA A 170 10.85 6.27 -2.52
C ALA A 170 11.10 5.47 -1.24
N ARG A 171 10.60 4.23 -1.19
CA ARG A 171 10.76 3.34 -0.04
C ARG A 171 12.23 3.01 0.23
N ILE A 172 13.00 2.65 -0.79
CA ILE A 172 14.44 2.38 -0.65
C ILE A 172 15.17 3.62 -0.14
N ASN A 173 14.87 4.80 -0.70
CA ASN A 173 15.45 6.07 -0.25
C ASN A 173 15.10 6.37 1.21
N ALA A 174 13.88 6.07 1.66
CA ALA A 174 13.52 6.22 3.06
C ALA A 174 14.34 5.32 3.97
N VAL A 175 14.54 4.04 3.60
CA VAL A 175 15.39 3.17 4.40
C VAL A 175 16.82 3.70 4.42
N ARG A 176 17.38 4.06 3.25
CA ARG A 176 18.72 4.64 3.13
C ARG A 176 18.91 5.82 4.08
N LEU A 177 18.02 6.81 4.00
CA LEU A 177 18.06 7.99 4.89
C LEU A 177 17.90 7.61 6.36
N THR A 178 17.04 6.62 6.69
CA THR A 178 16.91 6.10 8.06
C THR A 178 18.23 5.57 8.58
N VAL A 179 18.88 4.72 7.78
CA VAL A 179 20.10 4.03 8.17
C VAL A 179 21.28 5.00 8.23
N GLU A 180 21.41 5.90 7.25
CA GLU A 180 22.43 6.93 7.18
C GLU A 180 22.41 7.83 8.43
N GLU A 181 21.23 8.26 8.89
CA GLU A 181 21.13 9.05 10.12
C GLU A 181 21.49 8.26 11.39
N LEU A 182 21.15 6.98 11.44
CA LEU A 182 21.38 6.14 12.63
C LEU A 182 22.81 5.62 12.73
N LEU A 183 23.48 5.38 11.60
CA LEU A 183 24.85 4.86 11.52
C LEU A 183 25.90 5.96 11.29
N GLY A 184 25.51 7.13 10.77
CA GLY A 184 26.41 8.22 10.42
C GLY A 184 27.44 7.80 9.36
N ASP A 185 28.68 8.26 9.53
CA ASP A 185 29.81 7.99 8.61
C ASP A 185 30.13 6.49 8.43
N CYS A 186 29.56 5.61 9.24
CA CYS A 186 29.72 4.16 9.16
C CYS A 186 28.72 3.48 8.20
N PHE A 187 27.87 4.23 7.49
CA PHE A 187 26.90 3.66 6.56
C PHE A 187 27.56 3.19 5.25
N ASP A 188 27.40 1.90 4.95
CA ASP A 188 27.75 1.28 3.67
C ASP A 188 26.48 0.98 2.87
N GLU A 189 26.22 1.80 1.84
CA GLU A 189 25.02 1.69 1.01
C GLU A 189 24.99 0.40 0.18
N ASP A 190 26.13 -0.02 -0.38
CA ASP A 190 26.20 -1.22 -1.21
C ASP A 190 25.97 -2.48 -0.36
N ALA A 191 26.55 -2.53 0.84
CA ALA A 191 26.29 -3.60 1.80
C ALA A 191 24.82 -3.63 2.22
N PHE A 192 24.22 -2.47 2.49
CA PHE A 192 22.80 -2.37 2.84
C PHE A 192 21.91 -2.91 1.71
N ARG A 193 22.11 -2.44 0.48
CA ARG A 193 21.32 -2.88 -0.68
C ARG A 193 21.49 -4.37 -0.94
N GLY A 194 22.71 -4.90 -0.79
CA GLY A 194 22.98 -6.32 -0.92
C GLY A 194 22.14 -7.19 0.03
N VAL A 195 21.93 -6.75 1.27
CA VAL A 195 21.08 -7.46 2.24
C VAL A 195 19.59 -7.26 1.92
N TYR A 196 19.18 -6.01 1.70
CA TYR A 196 17.78 -5.66 1.48
C TYR A 196 17.22 -6.32 0.21
N ASP A 197 17.91 -6.19 -0.92
CA ASP A 197 17.46 -6.73 -2.21
C ASP A 197 17.38 -8.26 -2.20
N ARG A 198 18.29 -8.93 -1.45
CA ARG A 198 18.24 -10.38 -1.25
C ARG A 198 17.03 -10.79 -0.41
N LEU A 199 16.78 -10.13 0.72
CA LEU A 199 15.62 -10.43 1.60
C LEU A 199 14.26 -10.11 0.96
N ASN A 200 14.22 -9.21 -0.02
CA ASN A 200 13.00 -8.84 -0.74
C ASN A 200 12.56 -9.89 -1.79
N GLN A 201 13.23 -11.03 -1.87
CA GLN A 201 12.86 -12.13 -2.76
C GLN A 201 11.83 -13.06 -2.10
N LEU A 202 10.91 -13.61 -2.92
CA LEU A 202 9.83 -14.51 -2.48
C LEU A 202 10.29 -15.65 -1.56
N GLN A 203 11.50 -16.19 -1.79
CA GLN A 203 12.06 -17.27 -0.99
C GLN A 203 12.26 -16.92 0.50
N TYR A 204 12.40 -15.63 0.83
CA TYR A 204 12.58 -15.15 2.20
C TYR A 204 11.27 -14.64 2.84
N HIS A 205 10.15 -14.61 2.10
CA HIS A 205 8.84 -14.19 2.64
C HIS A 205 8.38 -15.00 3.86
N PRO A 206 8.66 -16.32 4.00
CA PRO A 206 8.36 -17.04 5.24
C PRO A 206 9.06 -16.43 6.47
N PHE A 207 10.30 -15.97 6.32
CA PHE A 207 11.10 -15.37 7.37
C PHE A 207 10.70 -13.91 7.64
N THR A 208 10.55 -13.11 6.59
CA THR A 208 10.26 -11.67 6.65
C THR A 208 8.77 -11.35 6.75
N ARG A 209 7.90 -12.36 6.59
CA ARG A 209 6.44 -12.25 6.61
C ARG A 209 5.87 -11.29 5.54
N ASP A 210 6.66 -11.04 4.49
CA ASP A 210 6.40 -10.02 3.47
C ASP A 210 6.19 -8.62 4.10
N ASN A 211 6.99 -8.31 5.14
CA ASN A 211 6.90 -7.06 5.88
C ASN A 211 8.16 -6.20 5.66
N GLN A 212 7.97 -5.05 5.03
CA GLN A 212 9.05 -4.14 4.67
C GLN A 212 9.73 -3.51 5.90
N ASP A 213 9.03 -3.35 7.02
CA ASP A 213 9.62 -2.95 8.30
C ASP A 213 10.66 -3.99 8.77
N TYR A 214 10.38 -5.27 8.54
CA TYR A 214 11.27 -6.36 8.94
C TYR A 214 12.54 -6.35 8.08
N LEU A 215 12.40 -6.17 6.76
CA LEU A 215 13.53 -6.06 5.83
C LEU A 215 14.45 -4.90 6.21
N ALA A 216 13.88 -3.72 6.44
CA ALA A 216 14.64 -2.53 6.82
C ALA A 216 15.39 -2.75 8.13
N TYR A 217 14.72 -3.31 9.14
CA TYR A 217 15.33 -3.60 10.44
C TYR A 217 16.44 -4.66 10.36
N ILE A 218 16.21 -5.78 9.66
CA ILE A 218 17.22 -6.83 9.49
C ILE A 218 18.45 -6.26 8.78
N SER A 219 18.24 -5.50 7.71
CA SER A 219 19.32 -4.86 6.95
C SER A 219 20.11 -3.87 7.81
N LEU A 220 19.43 -3.06 8.64
CA LEU A 220 20.07 -2.17 9.60
C LEU A 220 20.94 -2.92 10.62
N MET A 221 20.43 -4.01 11.21
CA MET A 221 21.19 -4.82 12.18
C MET A 221 22.37 -5.55 11.54
N ALA A 222 22.26 -5.91 10.27
CA ALA A 222 23.34 -6.55 9.52
C ALA A 222 24.46 -5.56 9.17
N VAL A 223 24.12 -4.40 8.59
CA VAL A 223 25.11 -3.36 8.25
C VAL A 223 25.74 -2.77 9.50
N GLY A 224 24.94 -2.56 10.56
CA GLY A 224 25.42 -2.13 11.88
C GLY A 224 26.28 -3.16 12.63
N GLN A 225 26.63 -4.30 12.02
CA GLN A 225 27.48 -5.36 12.57
C GLN A 225 26.96 -6.02 13.86
N ILE A 226 25.68 -5.81 14.21
CA ILE A 226 25.04 -6.48 15.35
C ILE A 226 24.74 -7.94 15.00
N TYR A 227 24.32 -8.17 13.76
CA TYR A 227 24.13 -9.51 13.20
C TYR A 227 24.71 -9.56 11.78
N PRO A 228 26.05 -9.70 11.64
CA PRO A 228 26.74 -9.62 10.35
C PRO A 228 26.10 -10.45 9.24
N ALA A 229 26.14 -9.94 8.00
CA ALA A 229 25.40 -10.50 6.88
C ALA A 229 25.80 -11.95 6.53
N ASP A 230 27.09 -12.28 6.62
CA ASP A 230 27.61 -13.65 6.45
C ASP A 230 26.93 -14.62 7.43
N ARG A 231 26.88 -14.25 8.71
CA ARG A 231 26.18 -15.02 9.74
C ARG A 231 24.68 -15.10 9.48
N LEU A 232 24.05 -14.00 9.08
CA LEU A 232 22.62 -13.97 8.73
C LEU A 232 22.30 -15.04 7.67
N TRP A 233 23.10 -15.10 6.60
CA TRP A 233 22.89 -16.07 5.53
C TRP A 233 23.15 -17.49 6.00
N ASP A 234 24.27 -17.75 6.69
CA ASP A 234 24.58 -19.08 7.20
C ASP A 234 23.49 -19.62 8.14
N ASP A 235 22.93 -18.76 8.99
CA ASP A 235 21.89 -19.16 9.94
C ASP A 235 20.54 -19.37 9.25
N LEU A 236 20.21 -18.63 8.19
CA LEU A 236 19.02 -18.87 7.37
C LEU A 236 19.16 -20.16 6.56
N ASP A 237 20.28 -20.35 5.88
CA ASP A 237 20.53 -21.50 5.00
C ASP A 237 20.63 -22.82 5.79
N SER A 238 21.15 -22.77 7.03
CA SER A 238 21.17 -23.94 7.93
C SER A 238 19.89 -24.16 8.74
N GLY A 239 18.90 -23.27 8.61
CA GLY A 239 17.65 -23.34 9.38
C GLY A 239 17.80 -23.04 10.88
N ARG A 240 18.95 -22.48 11.32
CA ARG A 240 19.15 -22.05 12.71
C ARG A 240 18.36 -20.78 13.04
N LEU A 241 18.09 -19.96 12.03
CA LEU A 241 17.25 -18.77 12.11
C LEU A 241 16.00 -18.99 11.26
N THR A 242 14.84 -19.07 11.91
CA THR A 242 13.59 -19.46 11.23
C THR A 242 12.52 -18.36 11.20
N GLY A 243 12.68 -17.30 11.99
CA GLY A 243 11.69 -16.23 12.06
C GLY A 243 12.21 -14.90 12.58
N PHE A 244 11.52 -13.83 12.21
CA PHE A 244 11.86 -12.47 12.58
C PHE A 244 11.95 -12.23 14.10
N HIS A 245 11.01 -12.77 14.89
CA HIS A 245 11.06 -12.64 16.35
C HIS A 245 12.34 -13.25 16.95
N GLN A 246 12.78 -14.40 16.41
CA GLN A 246 14.04 -15.01 16.83
C GLN A 246 15.23 -14.10 16.50
N PHE A 247 15.24 -13.51 15.30
CA PHE A 247 16.26 -12.55 14.89
C PHE A 247 16.33 -11.35 15.84
N VAL A 248 15.18 -10.77 16.18
CA VAL A 248 15.10 -9.64 17.12
C VAL A 248 15.64 -10.02 18.50
N THR A 249 15.26 -11.19 19.05
CA THR A 249 15.79 -11.69 20.33
C THR A 249 17.31 -11.88 20.31
N LEU A 250 17.86 -12.35 19.19
CA LEU A 250 19.31 -12.48 19.04
C LEU A 250 19.99 -11.10 19.00
N CYS A 251 19.41 -10.11 18.33
CA CYS A 251 19.92 -8.74 18.35
C CYS A 251 19.81 -8.12 19.75
N ASP A 252 18.72 -8.39 20.47
CA ASP A 252 18.46 -7.90 21.83
C ASP A 252 19.54 -8.34 22.83
N ALA A 253 19.99 -9.59 22.72
CA ALA A 253 21.12 -10.10 23.52
C ALA A 253 22.45 -9.37 23.26
N ARG A 254 22.55 -8.57 22.19
CA ARG A 254 23.72 -7.81 21.77
C ARG A 254 23.54 -6.30 21.91
N GLN A 255 22.53 -5.82 22.65
CA GLN A 255 22.27 -4.38 22.83
C GLN A 255 23.51 -3.57 23.26
N ARG A 256 24.41 -4.14 24.05
CA ARG A 256 25.65 -3.46 24.50
C ARG A 256 26.65 -3.15 23.36
N GLN A 257 26.47 -3.76 22.20
CA GLN A 257 27.30 -3.57 21.00
C GLN A 257 26.72 -2.50 20.06
N MET A 258 25.49 -2.04 20.32
CA MET A 258 24.81 -1.05 19.49
C MET A 258 25.32 0.36 19.79
N SER A 259 25.48 1.17 18.74
CA SER A 259 25.55 2.63 18.88
C SER A 259 24.23 3.17 19.44
N ASP A 260 24.24 4.41 19.93
CA ASP A 260 23.02 5.04 20.48
C ASP A 260 21.88 5.10 19.44
N GLY A 261 22.22 5.40 18.18
CA GLY A 261 21.26 5.38 17.06
C GLY A 261 20.66 3.99 16.83
N LEU A 262 21.50 2.96 16.68
CA LEU A 262 21.04 1.57 16.53
C LEU A 262 20.20 1.10 17.71
N LEU A 263 20.60 1.44 18.93
CA LEU A 263 19.88 1.08 20.14
C LEU A 263 18.51 1.75 20.21
N SER A 264 18.40 3.01 19.76
CA SER A 264 17.13 3.73 19.66
C SER A 264 16.16 3.02 18.70
N ALA A 265 16.60 2.73 17.48
CA ALA A 265 15.80 2.02 16.47
C ALA A 265 15.44 0.59 16.92
N HIS A 266 16.38 -0.11 17.58
CA HIS A 266 16.12 -1.43 18.15
C HIS A 266 15.03 -1.39 19.23
N ARG A 267 15.11 -0.44 20.16
CA ARG A 267 14.09 -0.26 21.21
C ARG A 267 12.71 0.07 20.64
N GLU A 268 12.66 0.88 19.59
CA GLU A 268 11.41 1.17 18.85
C GLU A 268 10.78 -0.12 18.33
N VAL A 269 11.54 -0.92 17.57
CA VAL A 269 11.07 -2.17 16.99
C VAL A 269 10.63 -3.17 18.05
N VAL A 270 11.44 -3.38 19.10
CA VAL A 270 11.10 -4.28 20.22
C VAL A 270 9.80 -3.83 20.92
N THR A 271 9.68 -2.54 21.21
CA THR A 271 8.50 -1.98 21.89
C THR A 271 7.23 -2.18 21.07
N ASN A 272 7.29 -1.93 19.76
CA ASN A 272 6.13 -2.08 18.88
C ASN A 272 5.78 -3.55 18.61
N LEU A 273 6.78 -4.43 18.49
CA LEU A 273 6.54 -5.88 18.41
C LEU A 273 5.88 -6.42 19.68
N ALA A 274 6.27 -5.96 20.86
CA ALA A 274 5.64 -6.35 22.12
C ALA A 274 4.15 -5.95 22.17
N LYS A 275 3.77 -4.86 21.49
CA LYS A 275 2.38 -4.42 21.31
C LYS A 275 1.64 -5.15 20.18
N LYS A 276 2.30 -6.07 19.47
CA LYS A 276 1.79 -6.75 18.25
C LYS A 276 1.42 -5.76 17.15
N ASP A 277 2.10 -4.62 17.08
CA ASP A 277 1.93 -3.64 16.02
C ASP A 277 2.47 -4.22 14.69
N PRO A 278 1.68 -4.24 13.59
CA PRO A 278 2.14 -4.76 12.31
C PRO A 278 3.22 -3.88 11.64
N THR A 279 3.45 -2.67 12.16
CA THR A 279 4.39 -1.67 11.63
C THR A 279 5.43 -1.31 12.70
N PRO A 280 6.35 -2.21 13.05
CA PRO A 280 7.21 -2.00 14.21
C PRO A 280 8.26 -0.91 14.04
N PHE A 281 8.59 -0.50 12.81
CA PHE A 281 9.66 0.47 12.55
C PHE A 281 9.10 1.81 12.05
N LYS A 282 8.42 2.54 12.94
CA LYS A 282 7.63 3.74 12.64
C LYS A 282 8.47 4.90 12.12
N SER A 283 9.65 5.13 12.68
CA SER A 283 10.58 6.20 12.28
C SER A 283 10.98 6.10 10.80
N PHE A 284 11.23 4.88 10.33
CA PHE A 284 11.41 4.58 8.92
C PHE A 284 10.14 4.90 8.11
N ARG A 285 8.97 4.51 8.59
CA ARG A 285 7.71 4.72 7.88
C ARG A 285 7.36 6.20 7.70
N TYR A 286 7.63 7.03 8.70
CA TYR A 286 7.52 8.48 8.56
C TYR A 286 8.48 9.05 7.51
N ARG A 287 9.68 8.49 7.34
CA ARG A 287 10.56 8.85 6.22
C ARG A 287 10.04 8.34 4.88
N GLU A 288 9.41 7.16 4.86
CA GLU A 288 8.72 6.65 3.65
C GLU A 288 7.65 7.64 3.20
N TYR A 289 6.86 8.21 4.11
CA TYR A 289 5.93 9.29 3.78
C TYR A 289 6.64 10.47 3.10
N HIS A 290 7.65 11.06 3.75
CA HIS A 290 8.34 12.26 3.24
C HIS A 290 9.00 12.03 1.88
N THR A 291 9.68 10.90 1.71
CA THR A 291 10.33 10.52 0.44
C THR A 291 9.34 10.18 -0.67
N THR A 292 8.16 9.66 -0.32
CA THR A 292 7.08 9.42 -1.29
C THR A 292 6.52 10.76 -1.79
N VAL A 293 6.18 11.67 -0.87
CA VAL A 293 5.66 13.01 -1.21
C VAL A 293 6.68 13.82 -2.01
N ALA A 294 7.96 13.71 -1.69
CA ALA A 294 9.05 14.39 -2.42
C ALA A 294 9.23 13.91 -3.87
N LEU A 295 8.48 12.90 -4.33
CA LEU A 295 8.48 12.43 -5.72
C LEU A 295 7.15 12.70 -6.43
N MET A 296 6.25 13.52 -5.87
CA MET A 296 4.95 13.86 -6.47
C MET A 296 4.97 15.29 -7.03
N ASP A 297 4.58 15.46 -8.30
CA ASP A 297 4.53 16.75 -9.02
C ASP A 297 5.82 17.59 -8.92
N ILE A 298 6.98 16.95 -9.16
CA ILE A 298 8.31 17.57 -9.02
C ILE A 298 8.99 17.93 -10.34
N LEU A 299 8.63 17.27 -11.43
CA LEU A 299 9.24 17.48 -12.75
C LEU A 299 8.49 18.58 -13.53
N PRO A 300 9.14 19.29 -14.46
CA PRO A 300 8.50 20.28 -15.33
C PRO A 300 7.36 19.71 -16.18
N ASP A 301 6.44 20.57 -16.64
CA ASP A 301 5.26 20.19 -17.43
C ASP A 301 5.56 19.77 -18.88
N ASP A 302 6.74 20.12 -19.38
CA ASP A 302 7.28 19.75 -20.68
C ASP A 302 8.17 18.50 -20.62
N THR A 303 8.29 17.87 -19.44
CA THR A 303 9.01 16.60 -19.28
C THR A 303 8.39 15.52 -20.18
N PRO A 304 9.17 14.83 -21.02
CA PRO A 304 8.68 13.71 -21.81
C PRO A 304 8.07 12.62 -20.93
N GLU A 305 6.99 11.98 -21.40
CA GLU A 305 6.24 10.99 -20.59
C GLU A 305 7.12 9.87 -20.05
N ALA A 306 8.05 9.34 -20.85
CA ALA A 306 8.95 8.27 -20.43
C ALA A 306 9.83 8.69 -19.24
N ASP A 307 10.33 9.93 -19.26
CA ASP A 307 11.15 10.48 -18.17
C ASP A 307 10.29 10.80 -16.95
N LEU A 308 9.07 11.29 -17.17
CA LEU A 308 8.09 11.52 -16.11
C LEU A 308 7.78 10.21 -15.37
N LEU A 309 7.42 9.15 -16.09
CA LEU A 309 7.10 7.84 -15.53
C LEU A 309 8.31 7.15 -14.86
N ALA A 310 9.54 7.53 -15.20
CA ALA A 310 10.75 7.06 -14.52
C ALA A 310 11.16 7.91 -13.30
N GLY A 311 10.70 9.16 -13.24
CA GLY A 311 11.18 10.18 -12.31
C GLY A 311 10.19 10.59 -11.22
N GLU A 312 8.89 10.53 -11.48
CA GLU A 312 7.82 11.09 -10.64
C GLU A 312 6.73 10.04 -10.39
N ILE A 313 6.07 10.11 -9.22
CA ILE A 313 4.89 9.30 -8.92
C ILE A 313 3.67 9.98 -9.54
N THR A 314 2.97 9.28 -10.42
CA THR A 314 1.79 9.77 -11.15
C THR A 314 0.53 9.00 -10.78
N LEU A 315 -0.63 9.61 -11.01
CA LEU A 315 -1.92 8.92 -10.96
C LEU A 315 -2.18 8.17 -12.26
N ALA A 316 -2.78 6.99 -12.17
CA ALA A 316 -3.24 6.21 -13.32
C ALA A 316 -4.48 6.89 -13.95
N GLY A 317 -4.35 7.43 -15.15
CA GLY A 317 -5.42 8.16 -15.83
C GLY A 317 -6.68 7.32 -16.05
N GLU A 318 -6.52 6.04 -16.39
CA GLU A 318 -7.64 5.11 -16.56
C GLU A 318 -8.45 4.95 -15.26
N VAL A 319 -7.77 4.85 -14.12
CA VAL A 319 -8.42 4.71 -12.80
C VAL A 319 -9.13 6.01 -12.42
N VAL A 320 -8.50 7.17 -12.66
CA VAL A 320 -9.10 8.48 -12.43
C VAL A 320 -10.38 8.64 -13.26
N GLU A 321 -10.31 8.40 -14.57
CA GLU A 321 -11.44 8.57 -15.49
C GLU A 321 -12.64 7.72 -15.09
N ILE A 322 -12.45 6.42 -14.80
CA ILE A 322 -13.58 5.57 -14.39
C ILE A 322 -14.14 5.99 -13.04
N SER A 323 -13.30 6.45 -12.12
CA SER A 323 -13.72 6.79 -10.76
C SER A 323 -14.60 8.03 -10.78
N GLU A 324 -14.19 9.04 -11.55
CA GLU A 324 -14.98 10.26 -11.76
C GLU A 324 -16.28 9.97 -12.52
N GLN A 325 -16.20 9.16 -13.59
CA GLN A 325 -17.37 8.74 -14.35
C GLN A 325 -18.40 8.04 -13.45
N LEU A 326 -17.97 7.06 -12.65
CA LEU A 326 -18.85 6.28 -11.78
C LEU A 326 -19.37 7.11 -10.60
N ALA A 327 -18.52 7.95 -9.99
CA ALA A 327 -18.95 8.88 -8.95
C ALA A 327 -20.04 9.84 -9.45
N SER A 328 -19.94 10.32 -10.70
CA SER A 328 -20.96 11.19 -11.32
C SER A 328 -22.31 10.48 -11.52
N GLN A 329 -22.31 9.14 -11.58
CA GLN A 329 -23.50 8.28 -11.64
C GLN A 329 -24.02 7.88 -10.25
N GLY A 330 -23.42 8.40 -9.18
CA GLY A 330 -23.81 8.11 -7.80
C GLY A 330 -23.14 6.88 -7.18
N VAL A 331 -22.18 6.23 -7.85
CA VAL A 331 -21.42 5.11 -7.25
C VAL A 331 -20.64 5.61 -6.03
N LEU A 332 -20.64 4.83 -4.95
CA LEU A 332 -19.85 5.13 -3.75
C LEU A 332 -18.37 4.76 -3.98
N THR A 333 -17.47 5.74 -4.05
CA THR A 333 -16.03 5.48 -4.21
C THR A 333 -15.31 5.38 -2.85
N PHE A 334 -14.37 4.43 -2.74
CA PHE A 334 -13.50 4.21 -1.58
C PHE A 334 -12.08 3.83 -2.01
N GLY A 335 -11.08 4.36 -1.30
CA GLY A 335 -9.68 3.97 -1.45
C GLY A 335 -9.23 3.01 -0.34
N LEU A 336 -8.52 1.95 -0.70
CA LEU A 336 -7.95 0.96 0.21
C LEU A 336 -6.44 0.86 0.00
N SER A 337 -5.67 0.87 1.07
CA SER A 337 -4.22 0.65 0.99
C SER A 337 -3.74 -0.18 2.17
N ASP A 338 -2.80 -1.08 1.90
CA ASP A 338 -2.06 -1.80 2.93
C ASP A 338 -0.87 -0.99 3.46
N LYS A 339 -0.64 0.22 2.96
CA LYS A 339 0.38 1.16 3.45
C LYS A 339 0.00 1.60 4.87
N PRO A 340 0.97 1.64 5.80
CA PRO A 340 0.69 2.04 7.16
C PRO A 340 0.40 3.54 7.25
N ASP A 341 -0.34 3.92 8.28
CA ASP A 341 -0.68 5.31 8.57
C ASP A 341 0.59 6.18 8.64
N GLU A 342 1.67 5.68 9.25
CA GLU A 342 2.92 6.44 9.37
C GLU A 342 3.61 6.73 8.04
N ALA A 343 3.32 5.94 7.00
CA ALA A 343 3.83 6.18 5.66
C ALA A 343 2.81 6.91 4.76
N SER A 344 1.65 7.29 5.29
CA SER A 344 0.53 7.82 4.52
C SER A 344 -0.05 9.13 5.07
N LEU A 345 0.06 9.33 6.39
CA LEU A 345 -0.43 10.48 7.12
C LEU A 345 0.77 11.21 7.74
N PRO A 346 0.82 12.55 7.64
CA PRO A 346 1.86 13.32 8.31
C PRO A 346 1.69 13.21 9.83
N ARG A 347 2.81 13.31 10.56
CA ARG A 347 2.75 13.50 12.01
C ARG A 347 2.03 14.81 12.34
N PRO A 348 1.42 14.95 13.53
CA PRO A 348 0.76 16.21 13.93
C PRO A 348 1.66 17.45 13.78
N GLU A 349 2.96 17.31 14.06
CA GLU A 349 3.95 18.38 13.89
C GLU A 349 4.22 18.72 12.42
N ASP A 350 4.31 17.73 11.54
CA ASP A 350 4.49 17.93 10.11
C ASP A 350 3.21 18.54 9.49
N ALA A 351 2.03 18.08 9.93
CA ALA A 351 0.73 18.59 9.52
C ALA A 351 0.53 20.06 9.91
N ALA A 352 0.97 20.44 11.12
CA ALA A 352 0.96 21.83 11.57
C ALA A 352 1.84 22.74 10.70
N ASN A 353 2.84 22.17 10.02
CA ASN A 353 3.71 22.86 9.06
C ASN A 353 3.23 22.75 7.60
N GLY A 354 2.00 22.27 7.38
CA GLY A 354 1.37 22.21 6.06
C GLY A 354 1.56 20.90 5.30
N ALA A 355 2.18 19.87 5.90
CA ALA A 355 2.20 18.54 5.30
C ALA A 355 0.78 17.95 5.23
N LEU A 356 0.47 17.23 4.17
CA LEU A 356 -0.88 16.70 3.91
C LEU A 356 -0.90 15.17 3.82
N PRO A 357 -2.00 14.50 4.19
CA PRO A 357 -2.19 13.07 3.89
C PRO A 357 -1.92 12.75 2.42
N LEU A 358 -1.39 11.56 2.13
CA LEU A 358 -0.98 11.15 0.78
C LEU A 358 -2.10 11.31 -0.27
N HIS A 359 -3.35 11.02 0.11
CA HIS A 359 -4.51 11.18 -0.77
C HIS A 359 -4.87 12.63 -1.11
N LYS A 360 -4.30 13.61 -0.41
CA LYS A 360 -4.49 15.05 -0.65
C LYS A 360 -3.30 15.70 -1.36
N ILE A 361 -2.27 14.93 -1.72
CA ILE A 361 -1.11 15.45 -2.45
C ILE A 361 -1.44 15.52 -3.94
N THR A 362 -1.08 16.64 -4.56
CA THR A 362 -1.23 16.85 -6.00
C THR A 362 -0.24 15.99 -6.78
N MET A 363 -0.73 15.34 -7.83
CA MET A 363 0.04 14.49 -8.73
C MET A 363 -0.40 14.76 -10.17
N LYS A 364 0.52 14.54 -11.12
CA LYS A 364 0.16 14.49 -12.55
C LYS A 364 -0.61 13.21 -12.85
N VAL A 365 -1.57 13.31 -13.75
CA VAL A 365 -2.36 12.20 -14.29
C VAL A 365 -1.77 11.78 -15.63
N VAL A 366 -1.47 10.49 -15.81
CA VAL A 366 -0.84 9.96 -17.03
C VAL A 366 -1.59 8.72 -17.52
N GLY A 367 -1.82 8.66 -18.85
CA GLY A 367 -2.67 7.68 -19.51
C GLY A 367 -4.15 8.09 -19.51
N GLY A 368 -4.99 7.19 -20.00
CA GLY A 368 -6.43 7.38 -20.13
C GLY A 368 -7.05 6.22 -20.91
N LEU A 369 -8.38 6.11 -20.90
CA LEU A 369 -9.07 5.06 -21.65
C LEU A 369 -9.01 5.27 -23.17
N GLY A 370 -8.74 6.50 -23.60
CA GLY A 370 -8.64 6.89 -25.01
C GLY A 370 -7.21 6.93 -25.57
N ASP A 371 -6.20 6.66 -24.74
CA ASP A 371 -4.77 6.76 -25.08
C ASP A 371 -4.17 5.47 -25.68
#